data_AF-A0A928J8D7-F1
#
_entry.id   AF-A0A928J8D7-F1
#
_cell.length_a   1.000
_cell.length_b   1.000
_cell.length_c   1.000
_cell.angle_alpha   90.00
_cell.angle_beta   90.00
_cell.angle_gamma   90.00
#
_symmetry.space_group_name_H-M   'P 1'
#
loop_
_entity.id
_entity.type
_entity.pdbx_description
1 polymer ?
#
loop_
_entity_poly.entity_id
_entity_poly.type
_entity_poly.pdbx_seq_one_letter_code
_entity_poly.pdbx_strand_id
1 'polypeptide(L)'
;DSVTSIGSYAFRNCSNLTSVVIPNSVTSIGELALSSCSSLTSVVIPNSVTNIGWGTFYNCDSLTSVTIGNGVTSIGTDSFSSCSSLTSVTIPDSVTSIGDYAFYECSSLTSINIPDSVTSIGGSAFCQCSSLTSVVIPNSVTNIGWGTFYNCISLTSVTIPDSVTSIGDDAFDGCDSLTISCYENSDAHTYAIYKNIPYEFITEVTITLGDVNGDGVVNSADATVLSRKLAGADVEISDGADFNDDGVVNSADLTIIRRKLAGADV
;
A
#
# COMPACT_ATOMS: atom_id res chain seq x y z
N ASP A 1 -22.17 12.13 -25.46
CA ASP A 1 -22.38 12.82 -24.17
C ASP A 1 -21.41 13.97 -23.98
N SER A 2 -21.90 15.13 -23.54
CA SER A 2 -21.15 16.38 -23.38
C SER A 2 -20.86 16.76 -21.93
N VAL A 3 -21.23 15.90 -20.97
CA VAL A 3 -21.02 16.19 -19.54
C VAL A 3 -19.56 15.96 -19.19
N THR A 4 -18.87 17.02 -18.79
CA THR A 4 -17.44 16.98 -18.45
C THR A 4 -17.15 17.11 -16.96
N SER A 5 -18.15 17.48 -16.15
CA SER A 5 -17.99 17.60 -14.70
C SER A 5 -19.28 17.31 -13.94
N ILE A 6 -19.12 16.88 -12.69
CA ILE A 6 -20.17 16.84 -11.67
C ILE A 6 -19.83 17.92 -10.66
N GLY A 7 -20.73 18.88 -10.43
CA GLY A 7 -20.51 19.97 -9.49
C GLY A 7 -20.43 19.50 -8.04
N SER A 8 -19.80 20.31 -7.17
CA SER A 8 -19.81 20.06 -5.73
C SER A 8 -21.25 19.97 -5.22
N TYR A 9 -21.51 19.07 -4.28
CA TYR A 9 -22.83 18.82 -3.70
C TYR A 9 -23.95 18.37 -4.67
N ALA A 10 -23.64 18.06 -5.95
CA ALA A 10 -24.66 17.85 -6.99
C ALA A 10 -25.74 16.80 -6.68
N PHE A 11 -25.34 15.70 -6.04
CA PHE A 11 -26.22 14.62 -5.59
C PHE A 11 -26.19 14.45 -4.07
N ARG A 12 -25.74 15.46 -3.32
CA ARG A 12 -25.67 15.36 -1.86
C ARG A 12 -27.06 15.09 -1.27
N ASN A 13 -27.13 14.14 -0.34
CA ASN A 13 -28.36 13.69 0.31
C ASN A 13 -29.41 13.12 -0.66
N CYS A 14 -29.02 12.68 -1.87
CA CYS A 14 -29.90 11.90 -2.74
C CYS A 14 -30.08 10.48 -2.15
N SER A 15 -30.77 10.37 -1.03
CA SER A 15 -30.92 9.14 -0.23
C SER A 15 -31.65 8.01 -0.95
N ASN A 16 -32.35 8.28 -2.06
CA ASN A 16 -32.99 7.29 -2.92
C ASN A 16 -32.16 6.93 -4.17
N LEU A 17 -30.99 7.53 -4.37
CA LEU A 17 -30.12 7.23 -5.50
C LEU A 17 -29.46 5.87 -5.27
N THR A 18 -29.91 4.85 -6.00
CA THR A 18 -29.39 3.47 -5.86
C THR A 18 -28.22 3.16 -6.79
N SER A 19 -28.13 3.89 -7.91
CA SER A 19 -27.10 3.73 -8.94
C SER A 19 -26.82 5.06 -9.62
N VAL A 20 -25.56 5.27 -10.00
CA VAL A 20 -25.14 6.40 -10.83
C VAL A 20 -24.20 5.90 -11.93
N VAL A 21 -24.38 6.37 -13.16
CA VAL A 21 -23.45 6.13 -14.26
C VAL A 21 -22.69 7.41 -14.51
N ILE A 22 -21.39 7.41 -14.20
CA ILE A 22 -20.49 8.55 -14.47
C ILE A 22 -19.79 8.26 -15.81
N PRO A 23 -20.10 9.01 -16.90
CA PRO A 23 -19.53 8.72 -18.20
C PRO A 23 -18.05 9.08 -18.26
N ASN A 24 -17.28 8.39 -19.11
CA ASN A 24 -15.84 8.66 -19.36
C ASN A 24 -15.52 10.06 -19.91
N SER A 25 -16.53 10.87 -20.24
CA SER A 25 -16.34 12.28 -20.57
C SER A 25 -16.13 13.16 -19.33
N VAL A 26 -16.51 12.69 -18.13
CA VAL A 26 -16.36 13.42 -16.87
C VAL A 26 -14.91 13.40 -16.43
N THR A 27 -14.28 14.56 -16.33
CA THR A 27 -12.89 14.71 -15.88
C THR A 27 -12.78 15.23 -14.45
N SER A 28 -13.88 15.69 -13.85
CA SER A 28 -13.90 16.26 -12.50
C SER A 28 -15.20 15.94 -11.77
N ILE A 29 -15.08 15.50 -10.52
CA ILE A 29 -16.18 15.30 -9.58
C ILE A 29 -15.93 16.25 -8.41
N GLY A 30 -16.86 17.16 -8.17
CA GLY A 30 -16.75 18.15 -7.11
C GLY A 30 -16.78 17.54 -5.70
N GLU A 31 -16.37 18.34 -4.73
CA GLU A 31 -16.40 17.98 -3.32
C GLU A 31 -17.82 17.65 -2.86
N LEU A 32 -17.95 16.65 -2.00
CA LEU A 32 -19.22 16.19 -1.46
C LEU A 32 -20.29 15.85 -2.52
N ALA A 33 -19.91 15.68 -3.79
CA ALA A 33 -20.85 15.58 -4.91
C ALA A 33 -21.84 14.41 -4.77
N LEU A 34 -21.44 13.29 -4.17
CA LEU A 34 -22.30 12.14 -3.90
C LEU A 34 -22.39 11.83 -2.39
N SER A 35 -22.07 12.80 -1.52
CA SER A 35 -22.15 12.59 -0.08
C SER A 35 -23.58 12.29 0.40
N SER A 36 -23.71 11.44 1.42
CA SER A 36 -24.98 11.00 2.00
C SER A 36 -25.96 10.40 0.97
N CYS A 37 -25.46 9.79 -0.11
CA CYS A 37 -26.26 8.95 -1.00
C CYS A 37 -26.47 7.58 -0.35
N SER A 38 -27.24 7.53 0.74
CA SER A 38 -27.30 6.37 1.64
C SER A 38 -27.85 5.08 1.02
N SER A 39 -28.51 5.13 -0.14
CA SER A 39 -28.94 3.94 -0.90
C SER A 39 -28.02 3.56 -2.06
N LEU A 40 -26.95 4.32 -2.32
CA LEU A 40 -26.03 4.04 -3.43
C LEU A 40 -25.24 2.77 -3.11
N THR A 41 -25.37 1.74 -3.95
CA THR A 41 -24.80 0.41 -3.66
C THR A 41 -23.45 0.16 -4.32
N SER A 42 -23.21 0.82 -5.46
CA SER A 42 -21.98 0.72 -6.22
C SER A 42 -21.73 1.99 -7.03
N VAL A 43 -20.46 2.28 -7.31
CA VAL A 43 -20.06 3.37 -8.21
C VAL A 43 -18.82 2.97 -9.01
N VAL A 44 -18.79 3.41 -10.26
CA VAL A 44 -17.61 3.33 -11.14
C VAL A 44 -17.12 4.75 -11.38
N ILE A 45 -15.90 5.04 -10.92
CA ILE A 45 -15.21 6.31 -11.18
C ILE A 45 -14.42 6.12 -12.48
N PRO A 46 -14.68 6.92 -13.53
CA PRO A 46 -14.09 6.68 -14.83
C PRO A 46 -12.60 7.02 -14.88
N ASN A 47 -11.87 6.42 -15.84
CA ASN A 47 -10.43 6.64 -16.05
C ASN A 47 -10.05 8.10 -16.38
N SER A 48 -11.02 8.92 -16.74
CA SER A 48 -10.84 10.35 -17.04
C SER A 48 -10.78 11.23 -15.79
N VAL A 49 -11.19 10.73 -14.62
CA VAL A 49 -11.10 11.43 -13.34
C VAL A 49 -9.70 11.26 -12.76
N THR A 50 -9.08 12.37 -12.34
CA THR A 50 -7.72 12.38 -11.79
C THR A 50 -7.69 12.41 -10.26
N ASN A 51 -8.76 12.83 -9.60
CA ASN A 51 -8.81 12.94 -8.15
C ASN A 51 -10.21 12.63 -7.61
N ILE A 52 -10.28 11.91 -6.49
CA ILE A 52 -11.49 11.79 -5.69
C ILE A 52 -11.40 12.86 -4.60
N GLY A 53 -12.27 13.87 -4.69
CA GLY A 53 -12.21 15.06 -3.84
C GLY A 53 -12.65 14.82 -2.40
N TRP A 54 -12.57 15.89 -1.61
CA TRP A 54 -13.01 15.87 -0.21
C TRP A 54 -14.47 15.39 -0.10
N GLY A 55 -14.65 14.35 0.72
CA GLY A 55 -15.95 13.79 1.06
C GLY A 55 -16.82 13.32 -0.11
N THR A 56 -16.25 13.06 -1.31
CA THR A 56 -17.06 12.78 -2.52
C THR A 56 -18.15 11.71 -2.30
N PHE A 57 -17.84 10.65 -1.54
CA PHE A 57 -18.76 9.57 -1.15
C PHE A 57 -18.96 9.47 0.37
N TYR A 58 -18.70 10.55 1.12
CA TYR A 58 -18.91 10.60 2.57
C TYR A 58 -20.31 10.09 2.95
N ASN A 59 -20.41 9.21 3.95
CA ASN A 59 -21.66 8.68 4.48
C ASN A 59 -22.56 7.98 3.44
N CYS A 60 -21.95 7.28 2.47
CA CYS A 60 -22.69 6.38 1.56
C CYS A 60 -22.82 4.98 2.20
N ASP A 61 -23.66 4.87 3.23
CA ASP A 61 -23.75 3.67 4.09
C ASP A 61 -23.99 2.35 3.35
N SER A 62 -24.76 2.36 2.26
CA SER A 62 -25.07 1.14 1.47
C SER A 62 -24.02 0.82 0.41
N LEU A 63 -22.95 1.61 0.28
CA LEU A 63 -21.95 1.43 -0.76
C LEU A 63 -21.11 0.19 -0.45
N THR A 64 -21.29 -0.86 -1.25
CA THR A 64 -20.63 -2.16 -1.04
C THR A 64 -19.36 -2.33 -1.87
N SER A 65 -19.28 -1.67 -3.02
CA SER A 65 -18.16 -1.78 -3.96
C SER A 65 -17.89 -0.48 -4.70
N VAL A 66 -16.61 -0.15 -4.87
CA VAL A 66 -16.15 0.99 -5.65
C VAL A 66 -15.12 0.53 -6.66
N THR A 67 -15.32 0.88 -7.94
CA THR A 67 -14.28 0.74 -8.97
C THR A 67 -13.66 2.10 -9.22
N ILE A 68 -12.37 2.23 -8.91
CA ILE A 68 -11.59 3.46 -9.12
C ILE A 68 -10.86 3.34 -10.46
N GLY A 69 -11.05 4.32 -11.35
CA GLY A 69 -10.39 4.34 -12.65
C GLY A 69 -8.88 4.60 -12.54
N ASN A 70 -8.11 4.07 -13.49
CA ASN A 70 -6.64 4.13 -13.54
C ASN A 70 -6.06 5.54 -13.81
N GLY A 71 -6.92 6.55 -13.96
CA GLY A 71 -6.48 7.95 -14.05
C GLY A 71 -6.39 8.63 -12.69
N VAL A 72 -6.99 8.03 -11.65
CA VAL A 72 -7.04 8.63 -10.31
C VAL A 72 -5.65 8.56 -9.68
N THR A 73 -5.11 9.73 -9.30
CA THR A 73 -3.81 9.86 -8.65
C THR A 73 -3.90 10.07 -7.15
N SER A 74 -5.08 10.45 -6.63
CA SER A 74 -5.25 10.75 -5.21
C SER A 74 -6.67 10.48 -4.72
N ILE A 75 -6.75 9.95 -3.50
CA ILE A 75 -7.97 9.72 -2.75
C ILE A 75 -8.03 10.75 -1.63
N GLY A 76 -8.95 11.70 -1.71
CA GLY A 76 -9.02 12.85 -0.81
C GLY A 76 -9.53 12.53 0.58
N THR A 77 -9.39 13.52 1.46
CA THR A 77 -9.89 13.49 2.85
C THR A 77 -11.37 13.14 2.91
N ASP A 78 -11.77 12.27 3.84
CA ASP A 78 -13.15 11.81 4.05
C ASP A 78 -13.84 11.17 2.83
N SER A 79 -13.12 10.90 1.73
CA SER A 79 -13.72 10.57 0.43
C SER A 79 -14.67 9.37 0.46
N PHE A 80 -14.38 8.36 1.28
CA PHE A 80 -15.21 7.19 1.57
C PHE A 80 -15.51 7.02 3.07
N SER A 81 -15.34 8.08 3.86
CA SER A 81 -15.61 8.04 5.31
C SER A 81 -17.07 7.68 5.59
N SER A 82 -17.29 6.83 6.59
CA SER A 82 -18.56 6.22 6.97
C SER A 82 -19.27 5.45 5.83
N CYS A 83 -18.55 4.91 4.85
CA CYS A 83 -19.10 3.90 3.92
C CYS A 83 -19.16 2.52 4.62
N SER A 84 -20.04 2.40 5.61
CA SER A 84 -20.06 1.28 6.57
C SER A 84 -20.27 -0.11 5.94
N SER A 85 -20.95 -0.20 4.79
CA SER A 85 -21.13 -1.47 4.05
C SER A 85 -20.03 -1.80 3.04
N LEU A 86 -18.98 -0.96 2.92
CA LEU A 86 -17.95 -1.12 1.90
C LEU A 86 -17.07 -2.32 2.24
N THR A 87 -17.18 -3.40 1.45
CA THR A 87 -16.47 -4.65 1.74
C THR A 87 -15.11 -4.74 1.05
N SER A 88 -14.95 -4.04 -0.08
CA SER A 88 -13.75 -4.08 -0.91
C SER A 88 -13.60 -2.81 -1.74
N VAL A 89 -12.36 -2.34 -1.87
CA VAL A 89 -11.96 -1.25 -2.78
C VAL A 89 -10.69 -1.68 -3.49
N THR A 90 -10.68 -1.57 -4.81
CA THR A 90 -9.45 -1.72 -5.60
C THR A 90 -8.87 -0.34 -5.83
N ILE A 91 -7.74 -0.06 -5.18
CA ILE A 91 -6.95 1.15 -5.40
C ILE A 91 -6.00 0.89 -6.58
N PRO A 92 -6.04 1.67 -7.68
CA PRO A 92 -5.18 1.45 -8.83
C PRO A 92 -3.76 1.98 -8.59
N ASP A 93 -2.78 1.40 -9.30
CA ASP A 93 -1.35 1.75 -9.23
C ASP A 93 -1.02 3.19 -9.65
N SER A 94 -2.00 3.94 -10.13
CA SER A 94 -1.87 5.37 -10.40
C SER A 94 -1.97 6.23 -9.13
N VAL A 95 -2.55 5.70 -8.05
CA VAL A 95 -2.77 6.45 -6.81
C VAL A 95 -1.46 6.62 -6.05
N THR A 96 -1.12 7.86 -5.72
CA THR A 96 0.11 8.20 -4.98
C THR A 96 -0.16 8.67 -3.55
N SER A 97 -1.40 9.03 -3.22
CA SER A 97 -1.78 9.46 -1.86
C SER A 97 -3.20 9.08 -1.46
N ILE A 98 -3.33 8.75 -0.17
CA ILE A 98 -4.60 8.48 0.53
C ILE A 98 -4.71 9.52 1.65
N GLY A 99 -5.75 10.36 1.61
CA GLY A 99 -5.94 11.47 2.54
C GLY A 99 -6.41 11.06 3.93
N ASP A 100 -6.44 12.04 4.84
CA ASP A 100 -6.93 11.84 6.20
C ASP A 100 -8.37 11.31 6.20
N TYR A 101 -8.69 10.36 7.08
CA TYR A 101 -10.02 9.77 7.21
C TYR A 101 -10.60 9.16 5.91
N ALA A 102 -9.81 8.92 4.86
CA ALA A 102 -10.33 8.53 3.55
C ALA A 102 -11.29 7.32 3.58
N PHE A 103 -11.03 6.34 4.44
CA PHE A 103 -11.86 5.15 4.70
C PHE A 103 -12.24 5.02 6.17
N TYR A 104 -12.32 6.14 6.90
CA TYR A 104 -12.75 6.16 8.31
C TYR A 104 -14.13 5.47 8.45
N GLU A 105 -14.30 4.62 9.47
CA GLU A 105 -15.55 3.88 9.74
C GLU A 105 -16.08 3.04 8.55
N CYS A 106 -15.22 2.60 7.62
CA CYS A 106 -15.54 1.54 6.66
C CYS A 106 -15.56 0.18 7.36
N SER A 107 -16.49 -0.02 8.30
CA SER A 107 -16.50 -1.12 9.26
C SER A 107 -16.63 -2.52 8.63
N SER A 108 -17.18 -2.63 7.41
CA SER A 108 -17.27 -3.89 6.67
C SER A 108 -16.06 -4.19 5.78
N LEU A 109 -15.06 -3.29 5.70
CA LEU A 109 -13.89 -3.47 4.84
C LEU A 109 -13.01 -4.58 5.41
N THR A 110 -12.91 -5.69 4.69
CA THR A 110 -12.22 -6.91 5.18
C THR A 110 -10.75 -6.99 4.79
N SER A 111 -10.41 -6.38 3.65
CA SER A 111 -9.08 -6.36 3.07
C SER A 111 -8.88 -5.08 2.27
N ILE A 112 -7.65 -4.57 2.26
CA ILE A 112 -7.25 -3.47 1.40
C ILE A 112 -5.90 -3.78 0.75
N ASN A 113 -5.79 -3.56 -0.57
CA ASN A 113 -4.52 -3.57 -1.27
C ASN A 113 -4.08 -2.12 -1.49
N ILE A 114 -3.00 -1.72 -0.83
CA ILE A 114 -2.39 -0.40 -1.01
C ILE A 114 -1.27 -0.59 -2.05
N PRO A 115 -1.30 0.06 -3.22
CA PRO A 115 -0.30 -0.17 -4.26
C PRO A 115 1.04 0.50 -3.93
N ASP A 116 2.13 -0.04 -4.51
CA ASP A 116 3.52 0.46 -4.37
C ASP A 116 3.74 1.89 -4.88
N SER A 117 2.75 2.47 -5.53
CA SER A 117 2.75 3.88 -5.94
C SER A 117 2.41 4.84 -4.79
N VAL A 118 1.76 4.35 -3.72
CA VAL A 118 1.32 5.19 -2.60
C VAL A 118 2.51 5.59 -1.75
N THR A 119 2.78 6.89 -1.65
CA THR A 119 3.88 7.44 -0.85
C THR A 119 3.41 8.03 0.49
N SER A 120 2.12 8.25 0.66
CA SER A 120 1.54 8.86 1.86
C SER A 120 0.16 8.31 2.19
N ILE A 121 -0.04 7.97 3.47
CA ILE A 121 -1.30 7.55 4.07
C ILE A 121 -1.64 8.54 5.20
N GLY A 122 -2.78 9.21 5.07
CA GLY A 122 -3.24 10.21 6.02
C GLY A 122 -3.56 9.66 7.41
N GLY A 123 -3.68 10.58 8.36
CA GLY A 123 -4.11 10.28 9.72
C GLY A 123 -5.52 9.72 9.73
N SER A 124 -5.76 8.71 10.55
CA SER A 124 -7.05 8.01 10.65
C SER A 124 -7.63 7.47 9.33
N ALA A 125 -6.81 7.31 8.29
CA ALA A 125 -7.29 6.91 6.96
C ALA A 125 -8.10 5.60 6.95
N PHE A 126 -7.78 4.65 7.84
CA PHE A 126 -8.49 3.38 8.01
C PHE A 126 -9.01 3.19 9.45
N CYS A 127 -9.12 4.27 10.22
CA CYS A 127 -9.60 4.22 11.60
C CYS A 127 -11.03 3.64 11.67
N GLN A 128 -11.27 2.75 12.63
CA GLN A 128 -12.52 2.00 12.82
C GLN A 128 -12.93 1.11 11.61
N CYS A 129 -11.99 0.70 10.76
CA CYS A 129 -12.21 -0.41 9.82
C CYS A 129 -12.25 -1.75 10.58
N SER A 130 -13.29 -1.97 11.38
CA SER A 130 -13.36 -3.03 12.39
C SER A 130 -13.33 -4.45 11.85
N SER A 131 -13.63 -4.67 10.56
CA SER A 131 -13.52 -5.98 9.90
C SER A 131 -12.19 -6.19 9.16
N LEU A 132 -11.29 -5.21 9.13
CA LEU A 132 -10.02 -5.29 8.41
C LEU A 132 -9.10 -6.28 9.12
N THR A 133 -8.64 -7.31 8.41
CA THR A 133 -7.93 -8.45 9.03
C THR A 133 -6.42 -8.40 8.89
N SER A 134 -5.93 -7.89 7.76
CA SER A 134 -4.51 -7.78 7.45
C SER A 134 -4.23 -6.58 6.56
N VAL A 135 -3.05 -5.96 6.71
CA VAL A 135 -2.57 -4.87 5.84
C VAL A 135 -1.10 -5.07 5.50
N VAL A 136 -0.74 -4.83 4.24
CA VAL A 136 0.66 -4.71 3.81
C VAL A 136 0.92 -3.24 3.50
N ILE A 137 1.87 -2.62 4.21
CA ILE A 137 2.31 -1.26 3.94
C ILE A 137 3.37 -1.31 2.82
N PRO A 138 3.21 -0.55 1.73
CA PRO A 138 4.18 -0.57 0.63
C PRO A 138 5.53 0.06 0.97
N ASN A 139 6.59 -0.41 0.29
CA ASN A 139 7.97 0.10 0.43
C ASN A 139 8.14 1.60 0.05
N SER A 140 7.16 2.16 -0.64
CA SER A 140 7.12 3.59 -1.00
C SER A 140 6.63 4.48 0.14
N VAL A 141 6.00 3.92 1.17
CA VAL A 141 5.48 4.68 2.32
C VAL A 141 6.60 4.96 3.30
N THR A 142 6.72 6.23 3.69
CA THR A 142 7.70 6.69 4.70
C THR A 142 7.06 7.06 6.03
N ASN A 143 5.76 7.31 6.06
CA ASN A 143 5.03 7.74 7.25
C ASN A 143 3.65 7.07 7.36
N ILE A 144 3.38 6.44 8.50
CA ILE A 144 2.03 6.03 8.91
C ILE A 144 1.47 7.12 9.82
N GLY A 145 0.34 7.72 9.44
CA GLY A 145 -0.27 8.83 10.15
C GLY A 145 -0.78 8.47 11.57
N TRP A 146 -1.12 9.51 12.32
CA TRP A 146 -1.75 9.37 13.63
C TRP A 146 -3.07 8.60 13.50
N GLY A 147 -3.31 7.63 14.38
CA GLY A 147 -4.55 6.84 14.40
C GLY A 147 -4.90 6.08 13.11
N THR A 148 -3.98 5.88 12.15
CA THR A 148 -4.31 5.35 10.81
C THR A 148 -5.13 4.06 10.84
N PHE A 149 -4.86 3.14 11.76
CA PHE A 149 -5.59 1.89 11.99
C PHE A 149 -6.20 1.81 13.40
N TYR A 150 -6.47 2.95 14.04
CA TYR A 150 -7.08 3.01 15.37
C TYR A 150 -8.40 2.23 15.42
N ASN A 151 -8.60 1.39 16.44
CA ASN A 151 -9.78 0.53 16.61
C ASN A 151 -10.10 -0.39 15.41
N CYS A 152 -9.09 -0.80 14.64
CA CYS A 152 -9.22 -1.93 13.71
C CYS A 152 -9.20 -3.26 14.49
N ILE A 153 -10.28 -3.53 15.23
CA ILE A 153 -10.34 -4.63 16.23
C ILE A 153 -10.11 -6.04 15.67
N SER A 154 -10.34 -6.26 14.37
CA SER A 154 -10.09 -7.55 13.71
C SER A 154 -8.70 -7.64 13.06
N LEU A 155 -7.88 -6.59 13.17
CA LEU A 155 -6.58 -6.54 12.54
C LEU A 155 -5.60 -7.44 13.30
N THR A 156 -5.19 -8.51 12.64
CA THR A 156 -4.32 -9.54 13.22
C THR A 156 -2.89 -9.46 12.73
N SER A 157 -2.67 -8.95 11.52
CA SER A 157 -1.33 -8.82 10.94
C SER A 157 -1.15 -7.52 10.18
N VAL A 158 0.01 -6.90 10.37
CA VAL A 158 0.47 -5.78 9.53
C VAL A 158 1.93 -6.00 9.19
N THR A 159 2.25 -5.94 7.89
CA THR A 159 3.63 -5.90 7.42
C THR A 159 4.06 -4.46 7.23
N ILE A 160 5.10 -4.03 7.94
CA ILE A 160 5.66 -2.68 7.88
C ILE A 160 7.10 -2.75 7.34
N PRO A 161 7.40 -2.14 6.19
CA PRO A 161 8.73 -2.15 5.60
C PRO A 161 9.68 -1.18 6.30
N ASP A 162 10.98 -1.36 6.09
CA ASP A 162 12.03 -0.51 6.66
C ASP A 162 12.01 0.94 6.14
N SER A 163 11.31 1.19 5.02
CA SER A 163 11.11 2.53 4.48
C SER A 163 10.28 3.44 5.40
N VAL A 164 9.45 2.86 6.29
CA VAL A 164 8.64 3.60 7.24
C VAL A 164 9.54 4.09 8.37
N THR A 165 9.76 5.41 8.40
CA THR A 165 10.63 6.07 9.39
C THR A 165 9.85 6.86 10.44
N SER A 166 8.51 6.83 10.35
CA SER A 166 7.63 7.53 11.28
C SER A 166 6.28 6.81 11.37
N ILE A 167 5.87 6.49 12.60
CA ILE A 167 4.57 5.91 12.93
C ILE A 167 3.92 6.81 13.97
N GLY A 168 2.78 7.41 13.60
CA GLY A 168 2.08 8.38 14.43
C GLY A 168 1.49 7.78 15.70
N ASP A 169 1.17 8.68 16.64
CA ASP A 169 0.48 8.33 17.87
C ASP A 169 -0.81 7.55 17.56
N ASP A 170 -1.05 6.52 18.36
CA ASP A 170 -2.25 5.69 18.35
C ASP A 170 -2.56 5.00 17.01
N ALA A 171 -1.57 4.93 16.10
CA ALA A 171 -1.73 4.33 14.77
C ALA A 171 -2.34 2.93 14.78
N PHE A 172 -2.08 2.14 15.83
CA PHE A 172 -2.62 0.79 16.01
C PHE A 172 -3.32 0.58 17.37
N ASP A 173 -3.64 1.65 18.10
CA ASP A 173 -4.31 1.53 19.39
C ASP A 173 -5.72 0.91 19.20
N GLY A 174 -6.10 -0.02 20.08
CA GLY A 174 -7.34 -0.81 19.94
C GLY A 174 -7.27 -1.98 18.97
N CYS A 175 -6.10 -2.27 18.37
CA CYS A 175 -5.84 -3.48 17.59
C CYS A 175 -5.34 -4.61 18.50
N ASP A 176 -6.17 -5.08 19.43
CA ASP A 176 -5.75 -5.95 20.54
C ASP A 176 -5.19 -7.33 20.12
N SER A 177 -5.45 -7.77 18.88
CA SER A 177 -4.99 -9.05 18.32
C SER A 177 -3.84 -8.91 17.31
N LEU A 178 -3.27 -7.71 17.18
CA LEU A 178 -2.27 -7.40 16.16
C LEU A 178 -0.90 -8.02 16.46
N THR A 179 -0.29 -8.59 15.42
CA THR A 179 1.16 -8.84 15.32
C THR A 179 1.75 -8.01 14.19
N ILE A 180 2.86 -7.30 14.45
CA ILE A 180 3.59 -6.52 13.45
C ILE A 180 4.74 -7.34 12.88
N SER A 181 4.75 -7.58 11.57
CA SER A 181 5.93 -8.09 10.86
C SER A 181 6.79 -6.89 10.43
N CYS A 182 8.03 -6.78 10.93
CA CYS A 182 8.94 -5.65 10.67
C CYS A 182 10.41 -6.08 10.58
N TYR A 183 11.31 -5.21 10.09
CA TYR A 183 12.75 -5.50 10.09
C TYR A 183 13.39 -5.25 11.46
N GLU A 184 14.44 -6.00 11.81
CA GLU A 184 15.19 -5.78 13.04
C GLU A 184 15.78 -4.36 13.06
N ASN A 185 15.68 -3.67 14.21
CA ASN A 185 16.09 -2.28 14.43
C ASN A 185 15.36 -1.20 13.61
N SER A 186 14.31 -1.54 12.85
CA SER A 186 13.46 -0.56 12.17
C SER A 186 12.66 0.34 13.15
N ASP A 187 12.13 1.46 12.65
CA ASP A 187 11.19 2.28 13.43
C ASP A 187 9.92 1.51 13.79
N ALA A 188 9.47 0.58 12.93
CA ALA A 188 8.36 -0.32 13.21
C ALA A 188 8.67 -1.28 14.37
N HIS A 189 9.89 -1.82 14.43
CA HIS A 189 10.33 -2.65 15.55
C HIS A 189 10.38 -1.83 16.86
N THR A 190 10.92 -0.61 16.81
CA THR A 190 10.94 0.31 17.96
C THR A 190 9.52 0.65 18.45
N TYR A 191 8.61 0.94 17.52
CA TYR A 191 7.21 1.23 17.81
C TYR A 191 6.50 0.04 18.47
N ALA A 192 6.68 -1.17 17.94
CA ALA A 192 6.08 -2.38 18.49
C ALA A 192 6.51 -2.62 19.95
N ILE A 193 7.80 -2.43 20.25
CA ILE A 193 8.31 -2.50 21.64
C ILE A 193 7.65 -1.42 22.52
N TYR A 194 7.63 -0.17 22.06
CA TYR A 194 7.11 0.96 22.82
C TYR A 194 5.62 0.81 23.17
N LYS A 195 4.81 0.35 22.20
CA LYS A 195 3.37 0.12 22.37
C LYS A 195 3.02 -1.25 22.96
N ASN A 196 4.02 -2.09 23.23
CA ASN A 196 3.83 -3.46 23.72
C ASN A 196 2.93 -4.31 22.76
N ILE A 197 3.14 -4.15 21.45
CA ILE A 197 2.47 -4.91 20.41
C ILE A 197 3.35 -6.12 20.05
N PRO A 198 2.80 -7.35 19.97
CA PRO A 198 3.53 -8.50 19.46
C PRO A 198 4.17 -8.21 18.09
N TYR A 199 5.39 -8.69 17.88
CA TYR A 199 6.07 -8.53 16.59
C TYR A 199 6.83 -9.79 16.21
N GLU A 200 7.06 -9.91 14.90
CA GLU A 200 7.94 -10.90 14.29
C GLU A 200 8.86 -10.19 13.30
N PHE A 201 10.06 -10.74 13.09
CA PHE A 201 10.97 -10.18 12.11
C PHE A 201 10.61 -10.65 10.70
N ILE A 202 10.52 -9.70 9.78
CA ILE A 202 10.58 -9.97 8.34
C ILE A 202 11.96 -10.55 8.08
N THR A 203 12.00 -11.86 7.97
CA THR A 203 13.18 -12.63 7.59
C THR A 203 13.10 -12.86 6.09
N GLU A 204 13.19 -11.77 5.33
CA GLU A 204 13.34 -11.89 3.88
C GLU A 204 14.80 -11.74 3.55
N VAL A 205 15.48 -12.87 3.41
CA VAL A 205 16.39 -12.95 2.27
C VAL A 205 15.92 -14.14 1.45
N THR A 206 15.02 -13.91 0.48
CA THR A 206 15.17 -14.70 -0.75
C THR A 206 16.49 -14.24 -1.33
N ILE A 207 17.58 -14.87 -0.87
CA ILE A 207 18.86 -14.76 -1.52
C ILE A 207 18.61 -15.29 -2.92
N THR A 208 18.46 -14.37 -3.88
CA THR A 208 18.57 -14.76 -5.27
C THR A 208 20.03 -15.10 -5.44
N LEU A 209 20.36 -16.38 -5.28
CA LEU A 209 21.72 -16.88 -5.49
C LEU A 209 22.22 -16.34 -6.83
N GLY A 210 23.32 -15.57 -6.78
CA GLY A 210 23.93 -14.89 -7.92
C GLY A 210 23.56 -13.42 -8.11
N ASP A 211 22.56 -12.88 -7.39
CA ASP A 211 22.28 -11.44 -7.32
C ASP A 211 23.21 -10.81 -6.29
N VAL A 212 24.38 -10.40 -6.75
CA VAL A 212 25.46 -9.87 -5.92
C VAL A 212 25.15 -8.44 -5.47
N ASN A 213 24.36 -7.70 -6.26
CA ASN A 213 24.14 -6.28 -6.06
C ASN A 213 22.82 -5.96 -5.33
N GLY A 214 21.95 -6.96 -5.13
CA GLY A 214 20.70 -6.84 -4.37
C GLY A 214 19.56 -6.20 -5.18
N ASP A 215 19.63 -6.20 -6.52
CA ASP A 215 18.58 -5.64 -7.38
C ASP A 215 17.44 -6.62 -7.68
N GLY A 216 17.51 -7.85 -7.14
CA GLY A 216 16.55 -8.92 -7.33
C GLY A 216 16.71 -9.69 -8.64
N VAL A 217 17.74 -9.41 -9.46
CA VAL A 217 17.90 -10.01 -10.80
C VAL A 217 19.35 -10.42 -11.14
N VAL A 218 19.61 -11.71 -11.35
CA VAL A 218 20.95 -12.21 -11.76
C VAL A 218 21.29 -11.79 -13.20
N ASN A 219 22.21 -10.84 -13.35
CA ASN A 219 22.62 -10.28 -14.63
C ASN A 219 24.13 -9.90 -14.67
N SER A 220 24.57 -9.22 -15.74
CA SER A 220 25.98 -8.84 -15.92
C SER A 220 26.50 -7.82 -14.90
N ALA A 221 25.61 -7.06 -14.26
CA ALA A 221 25.94 -6.14 -13.18
C ALA A 221 26.49 -6.92 -11.97
N ASP A 222 25.90 -8.07 -11.63
CA ASP A 222 26.35 -8.92 -10.52
C ASP A 222 27.76 -9.45 -10.73
N ALA A 223 28.03 -9.97 -11.94
CA ALA A 223 29.36 -10.41 -12.31
C ALA A 223 30.37 -9.25 -12.23
N THR A 224 29.95 -8.03 -12.52
CA THR A 224 30.80 -6.84 -12.47
C THR A 224 31.10 -6.42 -11.04
N VAL A 225 30.07 -6.36 -10.18
CA VAL A 225 30.22 -6.04 -8.75
C VAL A 225 31.09 -7.08 -8.05
N LEU A 226 30.85 -8.37 -8.29
CA LEU A 226 31.65 -9.45 -7.70
C LEU A 226 33.11 -9.41 -8.20
N SER A 227 33.33 -9.17 -9.50
CA SER A 227 34.69 -9.02 -10.04
C SER A 227 35.46 -7.87 -9.38
N ARG A 228 34.78 -6.75 -9.10
CA ARG A 228 35.37 -5.59 -8.40
C ARG A 228 35.69 -5.92 -6.95
N LYS A 229 34.77 -6.58 -6.24
CA LYS A 229 34.97 -7.01 -4.85
C LYS A 229 36.19 -7.93 -4.73
N LEU A 230 36.29 -8.93 -5.60
CA LEU A 230 37.42 -9.87 -5.65
C LEU A 230 38.75 -9.20 -6.04
N ALA A 231 38.70 -8.07 -6.74
CA ALA A 231 39.87 -7.24 -7.05
C ALA A 231 40.27 -6.27 -5.91
N GLY A 232 39.58 -6.32 -4.77
CA GLY A 232 39.86 -5.48 -3.60
C GLY A 232 39.20 -4.11 -3.62
N ALA A 233 38.21 -3.88 -4.49
CA ALA A 233 37.42 -2.65 -4.45
C ALA A 233 36.51 -2.63 -3.22
N ASP A 234 36.37 -1.45 -2.61
CA ASP A 234 35.40 -1.21 -1.55
C ASP A 234 34.00 -1.06 -2.17
N VAL A 235 33.33 -2.19 -2.33
CA VAL A 235 31.94 -2.29 -2.82
C VAL A 235 31.17 -3.22 -1.89
N GLU A 236 29.93 -2.86 -1.58
CA GLU A 236 29.01 -3.75 -0.86
C GLU A 236 28.54 -4.87 -1.80
N ILE A 237 28.35 -6.06 -1.22
CA ILE A 237 27.83 -7.24 -1.91
C ILE A 237 26.77 -7.87 -1.01
N SER A 238 25.72 -8.42 -1.59
CA SER A 238 24.68 -9.16 -0.88
C SER A 238 25.18 -10.54 -0.42
N ASP A 239 24.40 -11.20 0.43
CA ASP A 239 24.61 -12.60 0.80
C ASP A 239 24.40 -13.57 -0.39
N GLY A 240 23.84 -13.10 -1.51
CA GLY A 240 23.75 -13.85 -2.78
C GLY A 240 25.03 -13.92 -3.59
N ALA A 241 26.11 -13.33 -3.10
CA ALA A 241 27.42 -13.38 -3.73
C ALA A 241 28.11 -14.76 -3.63
N ASP A 242 27.77 -15.56 -2.61
CA ASP A 242 28.18 -16.97 -2.50
C ASP A 242 27.23 -17.81 -3.36
N PHE A 243 27.54 -17.89 -4.66
CA PHE A 243 26.60 -18.44 -5.63
C PHE A 243 26.59 -19.97 -5.63
N ASN A 244 27.65 -20.61 -5.13
CA ASN A 244 27.74 -22.06 -5.03
C ASN A 244 27.40 -22.62 -3.63
N ASP A 245 27.10 -21.75 -2.67
CA ASP A 245 26.75 -22.09 -1.28
C ASP A 245 27.86 -22.90 -0.59
N ASP A 246 29.14 -22.58 -0.89
CA ASP A 246 30.30 -23.23 -0.27
C ASP A 246 30.81 -22.55 1.00
N GLY A 247 30.18 -21.42 1.37
CA GLY A 247 30.50 -20.60 2.53
C GLY A 247 31.61 -19.57 2.28
N VAL A 248 32.11 -19.44 1.05
CA VAL A 248 33.24 -18.56 0.71
C VAL A 248 33.03 -17.85 -0.62
N VAL A 249 32.78 -16.53 -0.57
CA VAL A 249 32.74 -15.68 -1.78
C VAL A 249 34.11 -15.59 -2.45
N ASN A 250 34.28 -16.22 -3.60
CA ASN A 250 35.54 -16.33 -4.32
C ASN A 250 35.36 -16.40 -5.87
N SER A 251 36.44 -16.73 -6.59
CA SER A 251 36.42 -16.81 -8.05
C SER A 251 35.52 -17.91 -8.63
N ALA A 252 35.16 -18.92 -7.82
CA ALA A 252 34.23 -19.99 -8.20
C ALA A 252 32.83 -19.43 -8.43
N ASP A 253 32.34 -18.58 -7.52
CA ASP A 253 31.04 -17.91 -7.62
C ASP A 253 30.92 -17.09 -8.90
N LEU A 254 31.93 -16.26 -9.16
CA LEU A 254 32.01 -15.44 -10.36
C LEU A 254 32.01 -16.28 -11.64
N THR A 255 32.62 -17.47 -11.60
CA THR A 255 32.64 -18.38 -12.74
C THR A 255 31.25 -18.94 -13.01
N ILE A 256 30.50 -19.31 -11.96
CA ILE A 256 29.17 -19.87 -12.06
C ILE A 256 28.18 -18.80 -12.54
N ILE A 257 28.26 -17.55 -12.02
CA ILE A 257 27.45 -16.42 -12.50
C ILE A 257 27.66 -16.24 -14.02
N ARG A 258 28.91 -16.18 -14.47
CA ARG A 258 29.22 -16.00 -15.90
C ARG A 258 28.74 -17.16 -16.78
N ARG A 259 28.78 -18.40 -16.29
CA ARG A 259 28.26 -19.57 -17.02
C ARG A 259 26.74 -19.54 -17.14
N LYS A 260 26.03 -19.18 -16.07
CA LYS A 260 24.57 -18.98 -16.08
C LYS A 260 24.15 -17.92 -17.09
N LEU A 261 24.84 -16.78 -17.10
CA LEU A 261 24.58 -15.69 -18.04
C LEU A 261 24.86 -16.06 -19.51
N ALA A 262 25.74 -17.05 -19.73
CA ALA A 262 26.04 -17.58 -21.07
C ALA A 262 25.03 -18.66 -21.53
N GLY A 263 24.01 -18.96 -20.74
CA GLY A 263 23.00 -19.98 -21.06
C GLY A 263 23.52 -21.42 -21.00
N ALA A 264 24.63 -21.65 -20.29
CA ALA A 264 25.11 -23.00 -20.01
C ALA A 264 24.36 -23.56 -18.79
N ASP A 265 23.95 -24.83 -18.82
CA ASP A 265 23.47 -25.53 -17.63
C ASP A 265 24.55 -25.44 -16.54
N VAL A 266 24.19 -24.80 -15.43
CA VAL A 266 24.99 -24.59 -14.22
C VAL A 266 24.50 -25.51 -13.12
#